data_AF-A0A0A0RBM1-F1
#
_entry.id   AF-A0A0A0RBM1-F1
#
_cell.length_a   1.000
_cell.length_b   1.000
_cell.length_c   1.000
_cell.angle_alpha   90.00
_cell.angle_beta   90.00
_cell.angle_gamma   90.00
#
_symmetry.space_group_name_H-M   'P 1'
#
loop_
_entity.id
_entity.type
_entity.pdbx_description
1 polymer ?
#
loop_
_entity_poly.entity_id
_entity_poly.type
_entity_poly.pdbx_seq_one_letter_code
_entity_poly.pdbx_strand_id
1 'polypeptide(L)'
;VTVDTVCKRGFLIQMSGHLECKCENDLVLVNEETCEEKVLKCDEKTVNKPCGDFSKCIKIDGNPVSYACKCNLGYDMVNNVCIPNECKNVTCGNGKCILDTSNPVKTAVCSCNIG
;
A
#
# COMPACT_ATOMS: atom_id res chain seq x y z
N VAL A 1 4.37 5.23 10.34
CA VAL A 1 5.75 4.72 10.56
C VAL A 1 6.62 5.80 11.20
N THR A 2 7.41 5.46 12.22
CA THR A 2 8.39 6.30 12.95
C THR A 2 9.76 5.60 12.96
N VAL A 3 10.80 6.27 13.48
CA VAL A 3 12.16 5.68 13.61
C VAL A 3 12.21 4.40 14.44
N ASP A 4 11.26 4.21 15.36
CA ASP A 4 11.13 3.02 16.21
C ASP A 4 10.24 1.94 15.60
N THR A 5 9.67 2.17 14.40
CA THR A 5 8.79 1.19 13.76
C THR A 5 9.59 -0.01 13.27
N VAL A 6 9.17 -1.21 13.69
CA VAL A 6 9.80 -2.46 13.28
C VAL A 6 9.06 -3.02 12.08
N CYS A 7 9.65 -2.85 10.89
CA CYS A 7 9.12 -3.41 9.66
C CYS A 7 9.22 -4.95 9.68
N LYS A 8 8.10 -5.65 9.82
CA LYS A 8 8.06 -7.12 9.86
C LYS A 8 8.22 -7.71 8.46
N ARG A 9 9.29 -8.49 8.23
CA ARG A 9 9.73 -9.02 6.91
C ARG A 9 10.02 -7.91 5.89
N GLY A 10 10.56 -6.80 6.38
CA GLY A 10 10.91 -5.62 5.62
C GLY A 10 12.03 -4.85 6.31
N PHE A 11 12.41 -3.73 5.73
CA PHE A 11 13.36 -2.79 6.31
C PHE A 11 12.81 -1.37 6.20
N LEU A 12 13.17 -0.53 7.16
CA LEU A 12 12.71 0.84 7.20
C LEU A 12 13.54 1.68 6.22
N ILE A 13 12.87 2.46 5.39
CA ILE A 13 13.49 3.44 4.48
C ILE A 13 13.06 4.84 4.86
N GLN A 14 14.00 5.77 4.76
CA GLN A 14 13.77 7.18 5.03
C GLN A 14 13.76 7.95 3.71
N MET A 15 12.69 8.71 3.50
CA MET A 15 12.54 9.67 2.40
C MET A 15 12.52 11.10 2.95
N SER A 16 12.47 12.10 2.07
CA SER A 16 12.66 13.52 2.45
C SER A 16 11.66 14.03 3.48
N GLY A 17 10.44 13.49 3.49
CA GLY A 17 9.36 13.92 4.37
C GLY A 17 8.66 12.80 5.13
N HIS A 18 9.10 11.55 5.01
CA HIS A 18 8.51 10.44 5.76
C HIS A 18 9.44 9.24 5.86
N LEU A 19 9.09 8.34 6.78
CA LEU A 19 9.64 7.00 6.87
C LEU A 19 8.58 6.03 6.35
N GLU A 20 8.99 5.03 5.58
CA GLU A 20 8.11 3.92 5.18
C GLU A 20 8.83 2.59 5.31
N CYS A 21 8.07 1.51 5.43
CA CYS A 21 8.63 0.17 5.39
C CYS A 21 8.70 -0.32 3.95
N LYS A 22 9.88 -0.79 3.54
CA LYS A 22 10.08 -1.48 2.26
C LYS A 22 10.15 -2.98 2.51
N CYS A 23 9.34 -3.74 1.80
CA CYS A 23 9.31 -5.18 1.94
C CYS A 23 10.55 -5.86 1.34
N GLU A 24 10.95 -6.97 1.95
CA GLU A 24 12.01 -7.83 1.39
C GLU A 24 11.49 -8.66 0.23
N ASN A 25 12.30 -8.85 -0.81
CA ASN A 25 11.99 -9.68 -1.97
C ASN A 25 10.67 -9.28 -2.68
N ASP A 26 9.84 -10.28 -3.00
CA ASP A 26 8.53 -10.15 -3.67
C ASP A 26 7.35 -10.01 -2.68
N LEU A 27 7.63 -9.73 -1.41
CA LEU A 27 6.61 -9.49 -0.39
C LEU A 27 5.89 -8.16 -0.62
N VAL A 28 4.69 -8.04 -0.06
CA VAL A 28 3.82 -6.87 -0.22
C VAL A 28 3.37 -6.34 1.12
N LEU A 29 3.19 -5.03 1.20
CA LEU A 29 2.72 -4.33 2.40
C LEU A 29 1.25 -4.64 2.65
N VAL A 30 0.94 -5.34 3.74
CA VAL A 30 -0.45 -5.55 4.18
C VAL A 30 -0.97 -4.33 4.97
N ASN A 31 -0.04 -3.67 5.65
CA ASN A 31 -0.21 -2.42 6.38
C ASN A 31 1.10 -1.63 6.31
N GLU A 32 1.19 -0.50 7.02
CA GLU A 32 2.37 0.39 6.96
C GLU A 32 3.67 -0.22 7.53
N GLU A 33 3.61 -1.33 8.27
CA GLU A 33 4.76 -1.91 8.98
C GLU A 33 4.95 -3.43 8.78
N THR A 34 4.05 -4.09 8.06
CA THR A 34 4.03 -5.55 7.93
C THR A 34 4.00 -5.95 6.47
N CYS A 35 4.93 -6.82 6.12
CA CYS A 35 5.05 -7.42 4.80
C CYS A 35 4.64 -8.90 4.83
N GLU A 36 3.84 -9.32 3.87
CA GLU A 36 3.41 -10.70 3.69
C GLU A 36 3.53 -11.15 2.23
N GLU A 37 3.36 -12.45 1.99
CA GLU A 37 3.46 -13.02 0.65
C GLU A 37 2.24 -12.67 -0.18
N LYS A 38 2.46 -12.07 -1.36
CA LYS A 38 1.40 -11.78 -2.31
C LYS A 38 0.83 -13.08 -2.88
N VAL A 39 -0.49 -13.18 -2.93
CA VAL A 39 -1.15 -14.22 -3.70
C VAL A 39 -1.19 -13.83 -5.17
N LEU A 40 -0.76 -14.72 -6.05
CA LEU A 40 -0.79 -14.49 -7.51
C LEU A 40 -2.22 -14.49 -8.06
N LYS A 41 -3.14 -15.20 -7.39
CA LYS A 41 -4.53 -15.33 -7.82
C LYS A 41 -5.49 -15.24 -6.63
N CYS A 42 -6.53 -14.42 -6.81
CA CYS A 42 -7.65 -14.36 -5.90
C CYS A 42 -8.64 -15.47 -6.25
N ASP A 43 -8.88 -16.37 -5.31
CA ASP A 43 -9.85 -17.46 -5.35
C ASP A 43 -10.47 -17.58 -3.95
N GLU A 44 -11.43 -18.49 -3.76
CA GLU A 44 -12.12 -18.69 -2.47
C GLU A 44 -11.16 -18.94 -1.28
N LYS A 45 -10.07 -19.66 -1.52
CA LYS A 45 -9.07 -19.98 -0.48
C LYS A 45 -8.14 -18.82 -0.14
N THR A 46 -8.07 -17.81 -0.99
CA THR A 46 -7.19 -16.65 -0.84
C THR A 46 -7.95 -15.39 -0.47
N VAL A 47 -9.26 -15.48 -0.21
CA VAL A 47 -10.04 -14.38 0.38
C VAL A 47 -9.39 -13.91 1.67
N ASN A 48 -9.31 -12.58 1.84
CA ASN A 48 -8.60 -11.89 2.92
C ASN A 48 -7.07 -12.01 2.90
N LYS A 49 -6.48 -12.69 1.92
CA LYS A 49 -5.02 -12.68 1.74
C LYS A 49 -4.55 -11.47 0.95
N PRO A 50 -3.31 -10.99 1.19
CA PRO A 50 -2.76 -9.86 0.46
C PRO A 50 -2.39 -10.26 -0.97
N CYS A 51 -2.75 -9.42 -1.92
CA CYS A 51 -2.52 -9.64 -3.36
C CYS A 51 -1.63 -8.57 -3.99
N GLY A 52 -1.28 -7.53 -3.22
CA GLY A 52 -0.45 -6.41 -3.62
C GLY A 52 -0.25 -5.47 -2.43
N ASP A 53 0.54 -4.41 -2.62
CA ASP A 53 0.72 -3.39 -1.59
C ASP A 53 -0.62 -2.73 -1.27
N PHE A 54 -0.95 -2.64 0.03
CA PHE A 54 -2.21 -2.10 0.55
C PHE A 54 -3.46 -2.70 -0.11
N SER A 55 -3.39 -3.95 -0.60
CA SER A 55 -4.52 -4.63 -1.23
C SER A 55 -4.67 -6.07 -0.78
N LYS A 56 -5.93 -6.51 -0.79
CA LYS A 56 -6.33 -7.86 -0.39
C LYS A 56 -7.36 -8.44 -1.34
N CYS A 57 -7.34 -9.76 -1.46
CA CYS A 57 -8.35 -10.48 -2.20
C CYS A 57 -9.68 -10.39 -1.46
N ILE A 58 -10.70 -9.92 -2.17
CA ILE A 58 -12.07 -9.91 -1.68
C ILE A 58 -12.93 -10.81 -2.54
N LYS A 59 -13.97 -11.36 -1.92
CA LYS A 59 -15.06 -11.99 -2.64
C LYS A 59 -16.03 -10.89 -3.09
N ILE A 60 -16.32 -10.87 -4.38
CA ILE A 60 -17.37 -10.02 -4.95
C ILE A 60 -18.60 -10.91 -5.07
N ASP A 61 -19.55 -10.71 -4.16
CA ASP A 61 -20.85 -11.34 -4.23
C ASP A 61 -21.60 -10.77 -5.44
N GLY A 62 -21.66 -11.58 -6.50
CA GLY A 62 -22.32 -11.30 -7.76
C GLY A 62 -22.87 -12.60 -8.34
N ASN A 63 -23.49 -12.52 -9.51
CA ASN A 63 -23.93 -13.71 -10.24
C ASN A 63 -23.33 -13.67 -11.65
N PRO A 64 -22.14 -14.28 -11.89
CA PRO A 64 -21.43 -15.21 -11.01
C PRO A 64 -20.60 -14.55 -9.89
N VAL A 65 -20.34 -15.31 -8.82
CA VAL A 65 -19.39 -14.92 -7.77
C VAL A 65 -18.00 -14.80 -8.39
N SER A 66 -17.31 -13.70 -8.09
CA SER A 66 -15.95 -13.46 -8.56
C SER A 66 -15.05 -13.07 -7.41
N TYR A 67 -13.74 -13.23 -7.60
CA TYR A 67 -12.73 -12.85 -6.62
C TYR A 67 -11.80 -11.85 -7.29
N ALA A 68 -11.53 -10.75 -6.60
CA ALA A 68 -10.69 -9.69 -7.15
C ALA A 68 -9.77 -9.12 -6.06
N CYS A 69 -8.61 -8.65 -6.50
CA CYS A 69 -7.70 -7.89 -5.65
C CYS A 69 -8.23 -6.47 -5.53
N LYS A 70 -8.57 -6.04 -4.30
CA LYS A 70 -9.07 -4.69 -4.04
C LYS A 70 -8.16 -3.99 -3.05
N CYS A 71 -7.90 -2.70 -3.30
CA CYS A 71 -7.19 -1.84 -2.37
C CYS A 71 -7.96 -1.68 -1.05
N ASN A 72 -7.21 -1.45 0.02
CA ASN A 72 -7.74 -1.17 1.34
C ASN A 72 -8.57 0.13 1.35
N LEU A 73 -9.40 0.31 2.38
CA LEU A 73 -10.21 1.51 2.53
C LEU A 73 -9.29 2.76 2.62
N GLY A 74 -9.58 3.79 1.83
CA GLY A 74 -8.76 5.00 1.71
C GLY A 74 -7.68 4.92 0.62
N TYR A 75 -7.57 3.79 -0.08
CA TYR A 75 -6.68 3.61 -1.21
C TYR A 75 -7.47 3.32 -2.49
N ASP A 76 -7.01 3.91 -3.58
CA ASP A 76 -7.54 3.72 -4.93
C ASP A 76 -6.48 3.01 -5.79
N MET A 77 -6.95 2.14 -6.68
CA MET A 77 -6.09 1.45 -7.62
C MET A 77 -5.76 2.38 -8.80
N VAL A 78 -4.49 2.77 -8.93
CA VAL A 78 -3.99 3.60 -10.03
C VAL A 78 -2.75 2.92 -10.62
N ASN A 79 -2.76 2.65 -11.92
CA ASN A 79 -1.67 1.91 -12.60
C ASN A 79 -1.32 0.57 -11.93
N ASN A 80 -2.33 -0.19 -11.50
CA ASN A 80 -2.19 -1.46 -10.77
C ASN A 80 -1.47 -1.36 -9.40
N VAL A 81 -1.28 -0.15 -8.87
CA VAL A 81 -0.74 0.09 -7.53
C VAL A 81 -1.82 0.76 -6.69
N CYS A 82 -1.99 0.32 -5.45
CA CYS A 82 -2.89 0.98 -4.51
C CYS A 82 -2.20 2.21 -3.92
N ILE A 83 -2.71 3.38 -4.27
CA ILE A 83 -2.23 4.66 -3.74
C ILE A 83 -3.33 5.31 -2.91
N PRO A 84 -3.00 6.15 -1.91
CA PRO A 84 -4.01 6.89 -1.17
C PRO A 84 -4.92 7.69 -2.10
N ASN A 85 -6.21 7.78 -1.77
CA ASN A 85 -7.20 8.47 -2.60
C ASN A 85 -6.82 9.94 -2.87
N GLU A 86 -6.25 10.60 -1.87
CA GLU A 86 -5.76 11.97 -1.93
C GLU A 86 -4.58 12.11 -2.91
N CYS A 87 -3.81 11.04 -3.09
CA CYS A 87 -2.67 10.97 -4.00
C CYS A 87 -3.04 10.68 -5.45
N LYS A 88 -4.31 10.35 -5.74
CA LYS A 88 -4.78 9.96 -7.08
C LYS A 88 -4.49 10.99 -8.17
N ASN A 89 -4.59 12.28 -7.84
CA ASN A 89 -4.37 13.39 -8.76
C ASN A 89 -3.04 14.12 -8.52
N VAL A 90 -2.16 13.57 -7.67
CA VAL A 90 -0.89 14.20 -7.29
C VAL A 90 0.25 13.50 -7.99
N THR A 91 0.94 14.22 -8.87
CA THR A 91 2.11 13.71 -9.60
C THR A 91 3.37 14.29 -8.98
N CYS A 92 4.17 13.46 -8.31
CA CYS A 92 5.35 13.89 -7.57
C CYS A 92 6.67 13.79 -8.34
N GLY A 93 6.66 13.60 -9.66
CA GLY A 93 7.87 13.53 -10.49
C GLY A 93 8.85 12.45 -10.01
N ASN A 94 10.02 12.87 -9.49
CA ASN A 94 11.06 11.98 -8.91
C ASN A 94 10.77 11.54 -7.46
N GLY A 95 9.59 11.86 -6.94
CA GLY A 95 9.12 11.47 -5.62
C GLY A 95 7.88 10.59 -5.65
N LYS A 96 7.44 10.22 -4.46
CA LYS A 96 6.21 9.47 -4.21
C LYS A 96 5.22 10.38 -3.50
N CYS A 97 3.94 10.27 -3.85
CA CYS A 97 2.89 10.90 -3.07
C CYS A 97 2.61 10.09 -1.81
N ILE A 98 2.56 10.78 -0.68
CA ILE A 98 2.29 10.21 0.64
C ILE A 98 1.20 11.03 1.33
N LEU A 99 0.57 10.44 2.34
CA LEU A 99 -0.30 11.20 3.23
C LEU A 99 0.56 11.82 4.34
N ASP A 100 0.44 13.12 4.52
CA ASP A 100 1.05 13.79 5.68
C ASP A 100 0.29 13.41 6.95
N THR A 101 0.91 12.53 7.75
CA THR A 101 0.38 12.09 9.04
C THR A 101 0.53 13.15 10.13
N SER A 102 1.27 14.24 9.87
CA SER A 102 1.40 15.39 10.78
C SER A 102 0.15 16.27 10.76
N ASN A 103 -0.68 16.16 9.71
CA ASN A 103 -1.91 16.93 9.56
C ASN A 103 -3.16 16.07 9.81
N PRO A 104 -4.13 16.53 10.61
CA PRO A 104 -5.36 15.77 10.88
C PRO A 104 -6.22 15.53 9.64
N VAL A 105 -6.01 16.34 8.60
CA VAL A 105 -6.71 16.24 7.30
C VAL A 105 -6.05 15.21 6.36
N LYS A 106 -4.89 14.62 6.73
CA LYS A 106 -4.11 13.67 5.91
C LYS A 106 -3.94 14.17 4.47
N THR A 107 -3.33 15.34 4.31
CA THR A 107 -3.13 15.93 2.98
C THR A 107 -2.08 15.16 2.19
N ALA A 108 -2.33 14.98 0.89
CA ALA A 108 -1.34 14.42 -0.02
C ALA A 108 -0.13 15.37 -0.15
N VAL A 109 1.05 14.88 0.19
CA VAL A 109 2.32 15.60 0.06
C VAL A 109 3.31 14.75 -0.75
N CYS A 110 4.19 15.42 -1.49
CA CYS A 110 5.23 14.74 -2.24
C CYS A 110 6.45 14.53 -1.36
N SER A 111 6.85 13.27 -1.17
CA SER A 111 8.13 12.93 -0.58
C SER A 111 9.08 12.52 -1.69
N CYS A 112 10.23 13.18 -1.78
CA CYS A 112 11.28 12.82 -2.71
C CYS A 112 12.05 11.61 -2.19
N ASN A 113 12.49 10.73 -3.10
CA ASN A 113 13.45 9.70 -2.76
C ASN A 113 14.75 10.41 -2.37
N ILE A 114 15.22 10.18 -1.15
CA ILE A 114 16.58 10.57 -0.76
C ILE A 114 17.47 9.49 -1.38
N GLY A 115 18.31 9.89 -2.34
CA GLY A 115 19.18 9.00 -3.11
C GLY A 115 20.18 8.26 -2.24
#